data_AF-A0A1B8TPU5-F1
#
_entry.id   AF-A0A1B8TPU5-F1
#
_cell.length_a   1.000
_cell.length_b   1.000
_cell.length_c   1.000
_cell.angle_alpha   90.00
_cell.angle_beta   90.00
_cell.angle_gamma   90.00
#
_symmetry.space_group_name_H-M   'P 1'
#
loop_
_entity.id
_entity.type
_entity.pdbx_description
1 polymer ?
#
loop_
_entity_poly.entity_id
_entity_poly.type
_entity_poly.pdbx_seq_one_letter_code
_entity_poly.pdbx_strand_id
1 'polypeptide(L)'
;MKKIALLLFLTCFFSKSYAQQKPKTFDMFKNIPQENIFVHYNTTFLLSGEQLLYKVYCLNAKTNQLTNLSKVAYVALIDQNYKIHFKHKILLNSGIGQGDFFIPASINSGNYKIIAYTKWMKNGGEDNFFQGDIAILNPFADNSKFLNKEKEVAQTVDKNEIINNKTNAINLKINKTIFTNREKVTLNVNADNLNQIAGNYSISVRKVNQFNVPKKKSSSTYLSLYQKKKLGNKTAQLVQFPEFRGELISGKVIHKDSKKAIPSVNVSIAIPGKEYVFKVSKTDDKGIFYFIIDKTYNSSKATIEIDDENREDYQIIMNKDDVVNFKTLKFKDFSLSEEVKKNIEQRSIYNQIENAYNVKKQDSIKKYVNKEKFFGSNVYTYYLDDYTRFPTLKETLTEITEHLYYSKKGDQYSIKVLGVDFFYRNNKPLLLIEGLQILNHNDIIDLKTRQVEKIIVLKDNYVYGTKLYNGVIILETFKGDYTNLVSKDYQKNIELFKPLVPKKYFTQKYDTNKQERIPDFRAQLFWQLDCKLSKESNTFDFYTSDNLGVYEINLEGFTNDGKPISIKTTFEVK
;
A
#
# COMPACT_ATOMS: atom_id res chain seq x y z
N MET A 1 11.21 -17.09 71.44
CA MET A 1 10.29 -16.26 70.60
C MET A 1 10.89 -14.92 70.15
N LYS A 2 11.75 -14.24 70.92
CA LYS A 2 12.33 -12.92 70.52
C LYS A 2 13.31 -12.94 69.32
N LYS A 3 13.95 -14.08 69.00
CA LYS A 3 14.87 -14.18 67.85
C LYS A 3 14.18 -14.44 66.50
N ILE A 4 12.92 -14.90 66.50
CA ILE A 4 12.14 -15.16 65.27
C ILE A 4 11.45 -13.88 64.78
N ALA A 5 11.06 -12.99 65.69
CA ALA A 5 10.49 -11.69 65.34
C ALA A 5 11.50 -10.77 64.60
N LEU A 6 12.79 -10.88 64.91
CA LEU A 6 13.84 -10.07 64.25
C LEU A 6 14.11 -10.53 62.81
N LEU A 7 13.93 -11.83 62.51
CA LEU A 7 14.12 -12.39 61.17
C LEU A 7 12.95 -12.06 60.22
N LEU A 8 11.73 -11.94 60.77
CA LEU A 8 10.56 -11.46 60.04
C LEU A 8 10.59 -9.95 59.78
N PHE A 9 11.23 -9.16 60.64
CA PHE A 9 11.38 -7.72 60.42
C PHE A 9 12.47 -7.39 59.39
N LEU A 10 13.51 -8.23 59.26
CA LEU A 10 14.58 -8.04 58.26
C LEU A 10 14.18 -8.48 56.83
N THR A 11 13.18 -9.35 56.68
CA THR A 11 12.67 -9.79 55.37
C THR A 11 11.67 -8.81 54.75
N CYS A 12 11.05 -7.93 55.55
CA CYS A 12 10.17 -6.87 55.04
C CYS A 12 10.88 -5.59 54.56
N PHE A 13 12.19 -5.42 54.82
CA PHE A 13 12.96 -4.26 54.34
C PHE A 13 13.71 -4.48 53.02
N PHE A 14 13.62 -5.69 52.42
CA PHE A 14 14.18 -5.99 51.09
C PHE A 14 13.14 -6.06 49.97
N SER A 15 11.89 -5.64 50.21
CA SER A 15 11.00 -5.26 49.10
C SER A 15 11.46 -3.93 48.53
N LYS A 16 12.52 -3.96 47.72
CA LYS A 16 12.73 -2.93 46.70
C LYS A 16 11.49 -2.96 45.82
N SER A 17 10.60 -2.00 46.03
CA SER A 17 9.63 -1.58 45.06
C SER A 17 10.37 -1.38 43.74
N TYR A 18 10.18 -2.29 42.79
CA TYR A 18 10.40 -2.00 41.37
C TYR A 18 9.36 -0.95 41.00
N ALA A 19 9.66 0.30 41.36
CA ALA A 19 8.98 1.46 40.85
C ALA A 19 9.04 1.38 39.32
N GLN A 20 7.86 1.54 38.70
CA GLN A 20 7.59 1.51 37.27
C GLN A 20 8.80 1.94 36.43
N GLN A 21 9.56 0.98 35.90
CA GLN A 21 10.35 1.27 34.72
C GLN A 21 9.33 1.64 33.65
N LYS A 22 9.27 2.94 33.27
CA LYS A 22 8.61 3.35 32.03
C LYS A 22 9.12 2.39 30.96
N PRO A 23 8.25 1.61 30.30
CA PRO A 23 8.76 0.58 29.41
C PRO A 23 9.46 1.29 28.25
N LYS A 24 10.63 0.76 27.86
CA LYS A 24 11.52 1.31 26.81
C LYS A 24 10.79 1.70 25.51
N THR A 25 9.63 1.10 25.26
CA THR A 25 8.70 1.37 24.15
C THR A 25 8.10 2.79 24.16
N PHE A 26 7.81 3.38 25.32
CA PHE A 26 7.27 4.75 25.39
C PHE A 26 8.31 5.82 25.07
N ASP A 27 9.54 5.63 25.55
CA ASP A 27 10.65 6.52 25.22
C ASP A 27 10.99 6.44 23.72
N MET A 28 10.90 5.25 23.13
CA MET A 28 11.03 5.07 21.67
C MET A 28 9.97 5.85 20.89
N PHE A 29 8.70 5.82 21.32
CA PHE A 29 7.64 6.60 20.68
C PHE A 29 7.91 8.11 20.69
N LYS A 30 8.54 8.64 21.75
CA LYS A 30 8.94 10.04 21.82
C LYS A 30 10.14 10.38 20.93
N ASN A 31 11.06 9.43 20.74
CA ASN A 31 12.32 9.67 20.03
C ASN A 31 12.20 9.45 18.51
N ILE A 32 11.28 8.58 18.05
CA ILE A 32 11.02 8.39 16.63
C ILE A 32 10.14 9.55 16.11
N PRO A 33 10.51 10.20 14.99
CA PRO A 33 9.68 11.26 14.40
C PRO A 33 8.25 10.81 14.14
N GLN A 34 7.29 11.66 14.48
CA GLN A 34 5.88 11.41 14.21
C GLN A 34 5.55 11.71 12.75
N GLU A 35 4.49 11.09 12.24
CA GLU A 35 4.04 11.26 10.86
C GLU A 35 2.69 11.98 10.81
N ASN A 36 2.46 12.68 9.70
CA ASN A 36 1.20 13.26 9.30
C ASN A 36 0.95 12.90 7.84
N ILE A 37 -0.30 12.78 7.44
CA ILE A 37 -0.66 12.57 6.03
C ILE A 37 -1.44 13.76 5.48
N PHE A 38 -1.13 14.15 4.24
CA PHE A 38 -2.02 14.94 3.41
C PHE A 38 -2.47 14.13 2.20
N VAL A 39 -3.73 14.25 1.82
CA VAL A 39 -4.26 13.61 0.61
C VAL A 39 -4.77 14.68 -0.33
N HIS A 40 -4.17 14.79 -1.51
CA HIS A 40 -4.77 15.52 -2.62
C HIS A 40 -5.68 14.57 -3.38
N TYR A 41 -6.97 14.88 -3.46
CA TYR A 41 -7.95 14.10 -4.22
C TYR A 41 -8.69 14.97 -5.21
N ASN A 42 -9.20 14.39 -6.31
CA ASN A 42 -9.72 15.16 -7.44
C ASN A 42 -11.00 15.96 -7.11
N THR A 43 -11.89 15.45 -6.26
CA THR A 43 -13.15 16.14 -5.92
C THR A 43 -13.74 15.72 -4.57
N THR A 44 -14.57 16.57 -3.99
CA THR A 44 -15.37 16.29 -2.78
C THR A 44 -16.79 15.83 -3.08
N PHE A 45 -17.22 15.82 -4.35
CA PHE A 45 -18.55 15.37 -4.75
C PHE A 45 -18.46 14.45 -5.96
N LEU A 46 -18.94 13.21 -5.80
CA LEU A 46 -18.95 12.20 -6.84
C LEU A 46 -20.37 11.69 -7.13
N LEU A 47 -20.63 11.39 -8.40
CA LEU A 47 -21.73 10.51 -8.75
C LEU A 47 -21.27 9.04 -8.75
N SER A 48 -22.21 8.12 -8.56
CA SER A 48 -21.97 6.71 -8.90
C SER A 48 -21.57 6.61 -10.39
N GLY A 49 -20.57 5.78 -10.67
CA GLY A 49 -19.94 5.68 -11.98
C GLY A 49 -18.77 6.64 -12.19
N GLU A 50 -18.35 7.43 -11.20
CA GLU A 50 -17.15 8.28 -11.28
C GLU A 50 -15.96 7.70 -10.52
N GLN A 51 -14.77 8.20 -10.83
CA GLN A 51 -13.52 7.78 -10.19
C GLN A 51 -13.02 8.84 -9.20
N LEU A 52 -12.80 8.41 -7.96
CA LEU A 52 -12.07 9.14 -6.94
C LEU A 52 -10.58 8.90 -7.17
N LEU A 53 -9.86 9.94 -7.58
CA LEU A 53 -8.41 9.90 -7.79
C LEU A 53 -7.72 10.60 -6.63
N TYR A 54 -6.64 10.02 -6.11
CA TYR A 54 -5.91 10.64 -5.00
C TYR A 54 -4.41 10.36 -4.97
N LYS A 55 -3.70 11.29 -4.34
CA LYS A 55 -2.27 11.23 -4.04
C LYS A 55 -2.06 11.43 -2.55
N VAL A 56 -1.21 10.60 -1.98
CA VAL A 56 -0.86 10.61 -0.55
C VAL A 56 0.52 11.24 -0.39
N TYR A 57 0.64 12.15 0.58
CA TYR A 57 1.87 12.75 1.06
C TYR A 57 2.03 12.40 2.54
N CYS A 58 3.00 11.58 2.87
CA CYS A 58 3.41 11.28 4.24
C CYS A 58 4.55 12.21 4.62
N LEU A 59 4.35 12.97 5.69
CA LEU A 59 5.22 14.05 6.11
C LEU A 59 5.69 13.81 7.55
N ASN A 60 6.92 14.22 7.84
CA ASN A 60 7.39 14.34 9.20
C ASN A 60 6.58 15.44 9.91
N ALA A 61 5.95 15.11 11.04
CA ALA A 61 5.04 16.02 11.74
C ALA A 61 5.74 17.27 12.33
N LYS A 62 7.07 17.26 12.48
CA LYS A 62 7.86 18.38 12.99
C LYS A 62 8.40 19.26 11.86
N THR A 63 8.97 18.66 10.82
CA THR A 63 9.63 19.41 9.72
C THR A 63 8.72 19.64 8.53
N ASN A 64 7.59 18.94 8.43
CA ASN A 64 6.67 18.92 7.28
C ASN A 64 7.31 18.47 5.96
N GLN A 65 8.52 17.92 6.02
CA GLN A 65 9.19 17.33 4.86
C GLN A 65 8.65 15.92 4.62
N LEU A 66 8.69 15.47 3.37
CA LEU A 66 8.38 14.08 3.02
C LEU A 66 9.22 13.12 3.86
N THR A 67 8.55 12.18 4.51
CA THR A 67 9.21 11.20 5.38
C THR A 67 9.37 9.88 4.66
N ASN A 68 10.51 9.22 4.89
CA ASN A 68 10.76 7.87 4.42
C ASN A 68 10.60 6.82 5.53
N LEU A 69 10.00 7.22 6.65
CA LEU A 69 9.82 6.39 7.84
C LEU A 69 8.86 5.23 7.55
N SER A 70 7.60 5.48 7.19
CA SER A 70 6.68 4.42 6.76
C SER A 70 6.75 4.18 5.24
N LYS A 71 6.84 2.90 4.83
CA LYS A 71 6.75 2.46 3.42
C LYS A 71 5.33 2.16 2.96
N VAL A 72 4.36 2.20 3.89
CA VAL A 72 2.97 1.86 3.63
C VAL A 72 2.05 2.87 4.29
N ALA A 73 1.06 3.33 3.53
CA ALA A 73 -0.10 4.06 4.03
C ALA A 73 -1.38 3.29 3.74
N TYR A 74 -2.44 3.62 4.46
CA TYR A 74 -3.77 3.07 4.30
C TYR A 74 -4.72 4.20 3.98
N VAL A 75 -5.56 4.02 2.96
CA VAL A 75 -6.62 4.96 2.60
C VAL A 75 -7.95 4.23 2.62
N ALA A 76 -8.95 4.78 3.29
CA ALA A 76 -10.28 4.17 3.39
C ALA A 76 -11.38 5.18 3.14
N LEU A 77 -12.50 4.71 2.57
CA LEU A 77 -13.73 5.49 2.44
C LEU A 77 -14.79 4.91 3.37
N ILE A 78 -15.36 5.77 4.20
CA ILE A 78 -16.21 5.36 5.33
C ILE A 78 -17.50 6.18 5.28
N ASP A 79 -18.65 5.54 5.46
CA ASP A 79 -19.95 6.23 5.53
C ASP A 79 -20.33 6.65 6.96
N GLN A 80 -21.45 7.35 7.10
CA GLN A 80 -22.03 7.79 8.38
C GLN A 80 -22.38 6.63 9.33
N ASN A 81 -22.55 5.40 8.82
CA ASN A 81 -22.80 4.20 9.62
C ASN A 81 -21.48 3.48 10.00
N TYR A 82 -20.34 4.12 9.74
CA TYR A 82 -18.99 3.59 9.96
C TYR A 82 -18.66 2.35 9.11
N LYS A 83 -19.41 2.10 8.03
CA LYS A 83 -19.11 1.04 7.08
C LYS A 83 -17.97 1.48 6.18
N ILE A 84 -16.97 0.62 6.05
CA ILE A 84 -15.84 0.81 5.13
C ILE A 84 -16.26 0.31 3.74
N HIS A 85 -16.30 1.21 2.77
CA HIS A 85 -16.65 0.87 1.37
C HIS A 85 -15.44 0.45 0.55
N PHE A 86 -14.27 1.01 0.87
CA PHE A 86 -12.99 0.45 0.44
C PHE A 86 -11.91 0.74 1.48
N LYS A 87 -10.87 -0.10 1.46
CA LYS A 87 -9.61 0.14 2.15
C LYS A 87 -8.50 -0.25 1.19
N HIS A 88 -7.58 0.67 0.92
CA HIS A 88 -6.44 0.46 0.05
C HIS A 88 -5.15 0.53 0.85
N LYS A 89 -4.25 -0.42 0.61
CA LYS A 89 -2.86 -0.39 1.05
C LYS A 89 -2.04 0.31 -0.04
N ILE A 90 -1.34 1.38 0.31
CA ILE A 90 -0.61 2.24 -0.63
C ILE A 90 0.87 2.12 -0.32
N LEU A 91 1.67 1.68 -1.28
CA LEU A 91 3.13 1.73 -1.18
C LEU A 91 3.59 3.20 -1.27
N LEU A 92 4.43 3.60 -0.32
CA LEU A 92 5.04 4.92 -0.26
C LEU A 92 6.47 4.85 -0.77
N ASN A 93 6.78 5.68 -1.76
CA ASN A 93 8.15 5.94 -2.20
C ASN A 93 8.53 7.37 -1.77
N SER A 94 9.49 7.49 -0.86
CA SER A 94 9.88 8.77 -0.26
C SER A 94 8.68 9.58 0.26
N GLY A 95 7.79 8.90 0.99
CA GLY A 95 6.59 9.50 1.57
C GLY A 95 5.45 9.74 0.57
N ILE A 96 5.59 9.42 -0.71
CA ILE A 96 4.57 9.67 -1.73
C ILE A 96 3.92 8.36 -2.16
N GLY A 97 2.58 8.36 -2.27
CA GLY A 97 1.81 7.26 -2.81
C GLY A 97 0.64 7.74 -3.67
N GLN A 98 0.00 6.82 -4.39
CA GLN A 98 -1.17 7.11 -5.21
C GLN A 98 -2.21 6.00 -5.14
N GLY A 99 -3.45 6.35 -5.45
CA GLY A 99 -4.50 5.37 -5.68
C GLY A 99 -5.73 6.00 -6.32
N ASP A 100 -6.63 5.12 -6.71
CA ASP A 100 -7.91 5.46 -7.28
C ASP A 100 -8.98 4.49 -6.80
N PHE A 101 -10.23 4.92 -6.84
CA PHE A 101 -11.38 4.09 -6.57
C PHE A 101 -12.56 4.48 -7.46
N PHE A 102 -13.09 3.53 -8.21
CA PHE A 102 -14.32 3.71 -8.98
C PHE A 102 -15.51 3.57 -8.04
N ILE A 103 -16.46 4.52 -8.05
CA ILE A 103 -17.67 4.47 -7.21
C ILE A 103 -18.71 3.58 -7.89
N PRO A 104 -18.95 2.33 -7.45
CA PRO A 104 -19.97 1.48 -8.06
C PRO A 104 -21.38 1.94 -7.68
N ALA A 105 -22.38 1.52 -8.47
CA ALA A 105 -23.79 1.79 -8.20
C ALA A 105 -24.33 1.12 -6.92
N SER A 106 -23.55 0.24 -6.27
CA SER A 106 -23.88 -0.34 -4.97
C SER A 106 -23.58 0.58 -3.79
N ILE A 107 -22.86 1.69 -3.99
CA ILE A 107 -22.64 2.70 -2.96
C ILE A 107 -23.84 3.64 -2.95
N ASN A 108 -24.45 3.80 -1.77
CA ASN A 108 -25.63 4.63 -1.60
C ASN A 108 -25.28 6.11 -1.55
N SER A 109 -26.26 6.96 -1.83
CA SER A 109 -26.13 8.40 -1.60
C SER A 109 -25.91 8.70 -0.12
N GLY A 110 -24.99 9.63 0.18
CA GLY A 110 -24.66 9.99 1.56
C GLY A 110 -23.40 10.79 1.75
N ASN A 111 -23.09 11.02 3.02
CA ASN A 111 -21.87 11.68 3.46
C ASN A 111 -20.83 10.62 3.84
N TYR A 112 -19.63 10.82 3.33
CA TYR A 112 -18.51 9.92 3.48
C TYR A 112 -17.29 10.67 3.97
N LYS A 113 -16.35 9.92 4.51
CA LYS A 113 -15.01 10.40 4.80
C LYS A 113 -13.97 9.57 4.08
N ILE A 114 -13.04 10.26 3.44
CA ILE A 114 -11.75 9.67 3.06
C ILE A 114 -10.80 9.82 4.25
N ILE A 115 -10.32 8.69 4.76
CA ILE A 115 -9.39 8.63 5.88
C ILE A 115 -8.06 8.10 5.38
N ALA A 116 -6.94 8.72 5.78
CA ALA A 116 -5.62 8.21 5.45
C ALA A 116 -4.65 8.23 6.65
N TYR A 117 -3.89 7.15 6.83
CA TYR A 117 -2.99 6.97 7.96
C TYR A 117 -1.86 5.96 7.67
N THR A 118 -0.78 6.00 8.45
CA THR A 118 0.21 4.91 8.56
C THR A 118 -0.04 4.09 9.82
N LYS A 119 0.48 2.86 9.93
CA LYS A 119 0.39 2.08 11.18
C LYS A 119 1.02 2.84 12.37
N TRP A 120 2.05 3.65 12.12
CA TRP A 120 2.71 4.47 13.14
C TRP A 120 1.78 5.52 13.75
N MET A 121 0.96 6.18 12.93
CA MET A 121 0.01 7.20 13.37
C MET A 121 -1.04 6.62 14.35
N LYS A 122 -1.31 5.31 14.32
CA LYS A 122 -2.25 4.65 15.26
C LYS A 122 -1.84 4.78 16.73
N ASN A 123 -0.56 5.03 17.01
CA ASN A 123 -0.06 5.23 18.37
C ASN A 123 -0.53 6.57 18.96
N GLY A 124 -0.74 7.58 18.13
CA GLY A 124 -1.29 8.87 18.55
C GLY A 124 -2.81 8.85 18.76
N GLY A 125 -3.52 7.87 18.23
CA GLY A 125 -4.99 7.81 18.17
C GLY A 125 -5.57 8.30 16.84
N GLU A 126 -6.83 7.94 16.55
CA GLU A 126 -7.49 8.18 15.26
C GLU A 126 -7.66 9.66 14.87
N ASP A 127 -7.67 10.56 15.85
CA ASP A 127 -7.72 12.01 15.61
C ASP A 127 -6.50 12.53 14.85
N ASN A 128 -5.42 11.75 14.79
CA ASN A 128 -4.22 12.07 14.01
C ASN A 128 -4.30 11.61 12.57
N PHE A 129 -5.40 11.02 12.12
CA PHE A 129 -5.53 10.59 10.72
C PHE A 129 -5.96 11.77 9.85
N PHE A 130 -5.54 11.74 8.59
CA PHE A 130 -6.13 12.66 7.62
C PHE A 130 -7.61 12.35 7.48
N GLN A 131 -8.46 13.38 7.49
CA GLN A 131 -9.90 13.24 7.28
C GLN A 131 -10.39 14.28 6.26
N GLY A 132 -10.88 13.81 5.11
CA GLY A 132 -11.54 14.62 4.09
C GLY A 132 -13.03 14.29 4.00
N ASP A 133 -13.87 15.31 3.82
CA ASP A 133 -15.31 15.13 3.62
C ASP A 133 -15.59 14.85 2.13
N ILE A 134 -16.40 13.83 1.84
CA ILE A 134 -16.84 13.47 0.49
C ILE A 134 -18.36 13.27 0.51
N ALA A 135 -19.06 13.84 -0.45
CA ALA A 135 -20.45 13.52 -0.73
C ALA A 135 -20.54 12.62 -1.97
N ILE A 136 -21.32 11.54 -1.88
CA ILE A 136 -21.60 10.66 -3.00
C ILE A 136 -23.09 10.71 -3.27
N LEU A 137 -23.47 10.85 -4.53
CA LEU A 137 -24.85 10.76 -4.99
C LEU A 137 -24.97 9.59 -5.97
N ASN A 138 -25.83 8.65 -5.64
CA ASN A 138 -26.26 7.59 -6.53
C ASN A 138 -27.56 8.02 -7.24
N PRO A 139 -27.51 8.39 -8.52
CA PRO A 139 -28.69 8.86 -9.25
C PRO A 139 -29.72 7.74 -9.49
N PHE A 140 -29.36 6.47 -9.24
CA PHE A 140 -30.23 5.31 -9.44
C PHE A 140 -30.92 4.84 -8.14
N ALA A 141 -30.70 5.56 -7.03
CA ALA A 141 -31.29 5.25 -5.72
C ALA A 141 -32.28 6.34 -5.28
N ASP A 142 -33.10 6.05 -4.26
CA ASP A 142 -33.95 7.06 -3.63
C ASP A 142 -33.09 8.11 -2.89
N ASN A 143 -33.26 9.36 -3.31
CA ASN A 143 -32.52 10.53 -2.84
C ASN A 143 -33.40 11.55 -2.11
N SER A 144 -34.67 11.19 -1.84
CA SER A 144 -35.65 12.05 -1.17
C SER A 144 -35.13 12.72 0.10
N LYS A 145 -34.37 11.97 0.93
CA LYS A 145 -33.76 12.44 2.18
C LYS A 145 -32.70 13.55 2.04
N PHE A 146 -32.16 13.78 0.83
CA PHE A 146 -31.18 14.83 0.58
C PHE A 146 -31.79 16.09 -0.04
N LEU A 147 -33.05 16.04 -0.48
CA LEU A 147 -33.74 17.18 -1.06
C LEU A 147 -34.16 18.14 0.05
N ASN A 148 -33.59 19.34 0.04
CA ASN A 148 -34.03 20.44 0.91
C ASN A 148 -35.08 21.27 0.17
N LYS A 149 -36.33 21.23 0.62
CA LYS A 149 -37.43 22.06 0.09
C LYS A 149 -37.42 23.51 0.60
N GLU A 150 -36.67 23.81 1.67
CA GLU A 150 -36.84 25.05 2.45
C GLU A 150 -35.58 25.95 2.54
N LYS A 151 -34.51 25.67 1.79
CA LYS A 151 -33.37 26.60 1.71
C LYS A 151 -33.28 27.18 0.31
N GLU A 152 -33.78 28.41 0.15
CA GLU A 152 -33.29 29.29 -0.91
C GLU A 152 -31.77 29.30 -0.83
N VAL A 153 -31.14 28.87 -1.93
CA VAL A 153 -29.70 28.91 -2.06
C VAL A 153 -29.35 30.38 -2.18
N ALA A 154 -28.95 31.00 -1.07
CA ALA A 154 -28.11 32.18 -1.16
C ALA A 154 -26.90 31.76 -2.00
N GLN A 155 -26.86 32.22 -3.26
CA GLN A 155 -25.69 32.16 -4.11
C GLN A 155 -24.62 33.07 -3.50
N THR A 156 -24.04 32.65 -2.39
CA THR A 156 -22.66 33.02 -2.09
C THR A 156 -21.82 32.15 -3.01
N VAL A 157 -21.74 32.55 -4.28
CA VAL A 157 -20.46 32.46 -4.96
C VAL A 157 -19.54 33.25 -4.05
N ASP A 158 -18.77 32.56 -3.19
CA ASP A 158 -17.64 33.16 -2.49
C ASP A 158 -16.69 33.63 -3.59
N LYS A 159 -16.97 34.83 -4.12
CA LYS A 159 -16.09 35.54 -5.04
C LYS A 159 -14.79 35.94 -4.33
N ASN A 160 -14.68 35.77 -3.01
CA ASN A 160 -13.52 36.18 -2.24
C ASN A 160 -13.32 35.31 -0.99
N GLU A 161 -12.87 34.06 -1.15
CA GLU A 161 -11.82 33.50 -0.30
C GLU A 161 -10.90 32.64 -1.18
N ILE A 162 -10.39 33.26 -2.25
CA ILE A 162 -9.07 32.87 -2.72
C ILE A 162 -8.15 33.28 -1.57
N ILE A 163 -7.83 32.34 -0.67
CA ILE A 163 -6.56 32.43 0.06
C ILE A 163 -5.50 32.25 -1.01
N ASN A 164 -5.26 33.35 -1.71
CA ASN A 164 -4.06 33.63 -2.44
C ASN A 164 -3.00 33.70 -1.34
N ASN A 165 -2.53 32.54 -0.90
CA ASN A 165 -1.11 32.45 -0.62
C ASN A 165 -0.45 32.62 -2.00
N LYS A 166 -0.43 33.88 -2.49
CA LYS A 166 0.49 34.36 -3.49
C LYS A 166 1.86 34.23 -2.84
N THR A 167 2.36 33.01 -2.75
CA THR A 167 3.77 32.82 -2.99
C THR A 167 3.93 33.22 -4.44
N ASN A 168 4.37 34.46 -4.69
CA ASN A 168 4.72 34.90 -6.05
C ASN A 168 5.64 33.89 -6.74
N ALA A 169 6.34 33.05 -5.96
CA ALA A 169 7.24 32.00 -6.38
C ALA A 169 6.72 30.97 -7.42
N ILE A 170 5.43 30.62 -7.48
CA ILE A 170 4.91 29.73 -8.53
C ILE A 170 3.75 30.39 -9.28
N ASN A 171 3.83 30.38 -10.60
CA ASN A 171 2.80 30.93 -11.49
C ASN A 171 2.27 29.85 -12.44
N LEU A 172 0.94 29.69 -12.48
CA LEU A 172 0.25 28.83 -13.44
C LEU A 172 -0.21 29.68 -14.64
N LYS A 173 0.45 29.51 -15.79
CA LYS A 173 0.07 30.18 -17.04
C LYS A 173 -0.51 29.18 -18.03
N ILE A 174 -1.65 29.51 -18.60
CA ILE A 174 -2.29 28.77 -19.69
C ILE A 174 -2.27 29.61 -20.97
N ASN A 175 -2.29 28.94 -22.12
CA ASN A 175 -2.19 29.59 -23.43
C ASN A 175 -3.43 30.44 -23.79
N LYS A 176 -4.60 30.16 -23.23
CA LYS A 176 -5.86 30.91 -23.41
C LYS A 176 -6.70 30.83 -22.14
N THR A 177 -7.69 31.71 -21.98
CA THR A 177 -8.68 31.66 -20.90
C THR A 177 -10.03 31.08 -21.33
N ILE A 178 -10.31 31.09 -22.64
CA ILE A 178 -11.49 30.50 -23.26
C ILE A 178 -11.01 29.53 -24.35
N PHE A 179 -11.54 28.32 -24.32
CA PHE A 179 -11.24 27.25 -25.26
C PHE A 179 -12.52 26.71 -25.88
N THR A 180 -12.39 26.16 -27.08
CA THR A 180 -13.42 25.38 -27.76
C THR A 180 -13.36 23.91 -27.35
N ASN A 181 -14.32 23.11 -27.80
CA ASN A 181 -14.33 21.66 -27.57
C ASN A 181 -13.09 20.98 -28.14
N ARG A 182 -12.53 20.03 -27.38
CA ARG A 182 -11.38 19.19 -27.78
C ARG A 182 -10.14 19.99 -28.18
N GLU A 183 -10.03 21.22 -27.71
CA GLU A 183 -8.90 22.10 -27.95
C GLU A 183 -7.75 21.78 -27.00
N LYS A 184 -6.52 21.90 -27.52
CA LYS A 184 -5.30 21.69 -26.73
C LYS A 184 -5.08 22.85 -25.75
N VAL A 185 -4.93 22.52 -24.48
CA VAL A 185 -4.52 23.41 -23.39
C VAL A 185 -3.06 23.11 -23.04
N THR A 186 -2.24 24.15 -23.03
CA THR A 186 -0.85 24.09 -22.60
C THR A 186 -0.71 24.86 -21.29
N LEU A 187 -0.43 24.13 -20.21
CA LEU A 187 -0.20 24.65 -18.87
C LEU A 187 1.30 24.74 -18.60
N ASN A 188 1.79 25.95 -18.38
CA ASN A 188 3.14 26.23 -17.92
C ASN A 188 3.12 26.51 -16.41
N VAL A 189 3.84 25.67 -15.66
CA VAL A 189 4.10 25.89 -14.24
C VAL A 189 5.48 26.50 -14.12
N ASN A 190 5.50 27.81 -13.86
CA ASN A 190 6.73 28.60 -13.79
C ASN A 190 7.11 28.86 -12.34
N ALA A 191 8.41 28.91 -12.14
CA ALA A 191 9.08 28.95 -10.85
C ALA A 191 9.99 30.18 -10.80
N ASP A 192 9.70 31.18 -9.97
CA ASP A 192 10.54 32.39 -9.88
C ASP A 192 11.89 32.11 -9.22
N ASN A 193 11.95 31.16 -8.28
CA ASN A 193 13.19 30.72 -7.63
C ASN A 193 13.14 29.23 -7.30
N LEU A 194 13.83 28.41 -8.08
CA LEU A 194 13.83 26.95 -7.95
C LEU A 194 14.20 26.46 -6.55
N ASN A 195 15.14 27.11 -5.87
CA ASN A 195 15.60 26.64 -4.56
C ASN A 195 14.51 26.74 -3.48
N GLN A 196 13.55 27.64 -3.64
CA GLN A 196 12.46 27.83 -2.67
C GLN A 196 11.23 26.95 -2.95
N ILE A 197 11.12 26.41 -4.17
CA ILE A 197 9.90 25.72 -4.62
C ILE A 197 10.16 24.35 -5.25
N ALA A 198 11.42 23.93 -5.34
CA ALA A 198 11.75 22.54 -5.61
C ALA A 198 11.01 21.66 -4.60
N GLY A 199 10.29 20.68 -5.10
CA GLY A 199 9.30 19.96 -4.31
C GLY A 199 8.53 18.94 -5.13
N ASN A 200 7.50 18.40 -4.51
CA ASN A 200 6.65 17.40 -5.11
C ASN A 200 5.19 17.85 -5.12
N TYR A 201 4.62 17.96 -6.31
CA TYR A 201 3.28 18.50 -6.53
C TYR A 201 2.43 17.54 -7.36
N SER A 202 1.13 17.82 -7.37
CA SER A 202 0.16 17.16 -8.23
C SER A 202 -0.82 18.18 -8.78
N ILE A 203 -1.26 17.95 -10.01
CA ILE A 203 -2.13 18.86 -10.76
C ILE A 203 -3.44 18.13 -11.06
N SER A 204 -4.54 18.78 -10.76
CA SER A 204 -5.89 18.37 -11.14
C SER A 204 -6.52 19.43 -12.02
N VAL A 205 -7.07 19.04 -13.16
CA VAL A 205 -7.91 19.91 -13.98
C VAL A 205 -9.29 19.30 -14.05
N ARG A 206 -10.28 19.96 -13.44
CA ARG A 206 -11.64 19.41 -13.31
C ARG A 206 -12.71 20.49 -13.46
N LYS A 207 -13.85 20.12 -14.06
CA LYS A 207 -15.04 20.97 -14.13
C LYS A 207 -15.50 21.38 -12.72
N VAL A 208 -15.80 22.66 -12.54
CA VAL A 208 -16.29 23.23 -11.28
C VAL A 208 -17.74 22.78 -11.04
N ASN A 209 -18.07 22.43 -9.80
CA ASN A 209 -19.46 22.12 -9.42
C ASN A 209 -20.28 23.42 -9.37
N GLN A 210 -21.50 23.40 -9.91
CA GLN A 210 -22.41 24.55 -9.93
C GLN A 210 -23.32 24.62 -8.69
N PHE A 211 -22.93 23.94 -7.61
CA PHE A 211 -23.70 23.82 -6.39
C PHE A 211 -22.76 23.61 -5.20
N ASN A 212 -23.30 23.80 -4.00
CA ASN A 212 -22.52 23.67 -2.78
C ASN A 212 -22.07 22.23 -2.58
N VAL A 213 -20.76 22.03 -2.41
CA VAL A 213 -20.14 20.72 -2.17
C VAL A 213 -19.26 20.82 -0.93
N PRO A 214 -18.91 19.70 -0.27
CA PRO A 214 -18.01 19.76 0.87
C PRO A 214 -16.72 20.50 0.54
N LYS A 215 -16.25 21.37 1.45
CA LYS A 215 -15.01 22.13 1.25
C LYS A 215 -13.81 21.19 1.17
N LYS A 216 -13.11 21.22 0.03
CA LYS A 216 -11.89 20.42 -0.21
C LYS A 216 -10.76 20.88 0.70
N LYS A 217 -10.03 19.94 1.29
CA LYS A 217 -8.80 20.23 2.04
C LYS A 217 -7.66 20.57 1.07
N SER A 218 -6.95 21.65 1.36
CA SER A 218 -5.80 22.11 0.59
C SER A 218 -4.52 21.95 1.40
N SER A 219 -3.38 21.79 0.73
CA SER A 219 -2.08 21.68 1.37
C SER A 219 -1.79 22.92 2.23
N SER A 220 -2.24 24.11 1.84
CA SER A 220 -2.05 25.35 2.63
C SER A 220 -2.74 25.28 3.99
N THR A 221 -3.83 24.52 4.09
CA THR A 221 -4.58 24.29 5.33
C THR A 221 -4.08 23.10 6.13
N TYR A 222 -3.07 22.36 5.64
CA TYR A 222 -2.57 21.11 6.24
C TYR A 222 -2.21 21.26 7.72
N LEU A 223 -1.53 22.34 8.12
CA LEU A 223 -1.12 22.53 9.52
C LEU A 223 -2.32 22.58 10.46
N SER A 224 -3.42 23.22 10.04
CA SER A 224 -4.66 23.31 10.84
C SER A 224 -5.30 21.95 11.10
N LEU A 225 -5.05 20.95 10.24
CA LEU A 225 -5.56 19.59 10.41
C LEU A 225 -4.95 18.90 11.64
N TYR A 226 -3.79 19.36 12.11
CA TYR A 226 -2.98 18.70 13.13
C TYR A 226 -2.67 19.57 14.35
N GLN A 227 -3.28 20.75 14.51
CA GLN A 227 -3.01 21.64 15.65
C GLN A 227 -3.47 21.09 17.01
N LYS A 228 -4.46 20.19 17.04
CA LYS A 228 -5.09 19.67 18.28
C LYS A 228 -4.62 18.26 18.64
N LYS A 229 -3.35 17.91 18.44
CA LYS A 229 -2.86 16.57 18.78
C LYS A 229 -2.88 16.35 20.30
N LYS A 230 -3.64 15.35 20.75
CA LYS A 230 -3.38 14.71 22.04
C LYS A 230 -2.33 13.63 21.81
N LEU A 231 -1.25 13.66 22.58
CA LEU A 231 -0.37 12.51 22.67
C LEU A 231 -1.19 11.39 23.31
N GLY A 232 -1.49 10.32 22.57
CA GLY A 232 -2.31 9.24 23.09
C GLY A 232 -1.71 8.67 24.37
N ASN A 233 -2.49 8.63 25.45
CA ASN A 233 -2.19 7.88 26.68
C ASN A 233 -2.34 6.37 26.44
N LYS A 234 -1.94 5.84 25.28
CA LYS A 234 -1.92 4.39 25.09
C LYS A 234 -0.88 3.86 26.07
N THR A 235 -1.35 3.02 27.00
CA THR A 235 -0.50 2.32 27.97
C THR A 235 0.67 1.72 27.23
N ALA A 236 1.85 1.96 27.77
CA ALA A 236 3.12 1.83 27.09
C ALA A 236 3.52 0.39 26.67
N GLN A 237 2.60 -0.58 26.79
CA GLN A 237 2.78 -1.99 26.48
C GLN A 237 2.58 -2.38 25.01
N LEU A 238 1.92 -1.57 24.17
CA LEU A 238 1.60 -1.96 22.77
C LEU A 238 1.82 -0.79 21.78
N VAL A 239 3.08 -0.38 21.60
CA VAL A 239 3.47 0.57 20.54
C VAL A 239 3.53 -0.19 19.20
N GLN A 240 2.77 0.28 18.21
CA GLN A 240 2.86 -0.20 16.83
C GLN A 240 4.15 0.33 16.20
N PHE A 241 4.91 -0.51 15.49
CA PHE A 241 6.09 -0.04 14.76
C PHE A 241 5.70 0.55 13.40
N PRO A 242 6.42 1.58 12.90
CA PRO A 242 6.25 2.00 11.51
C PRO A 242 6.74 0.89 10.58
N GLU A 243 6.16 0.84 9.39
CA GLU A 243 6.50 -0.12 8.34
C GLU A 243 7.78 0.34 7.61
N PHE A 244 8.93 0.33 8.31
CA PHE A 244 10.19 0.98 7.90
C PHE A 244 10.79 0.53 6.56
N ARG A 245 10.66 -0.77 6.27
CA ARG A 245 11.37 -1.43 5.17
C ARG A 245 10.43 -2.06 4.15
N GLY A 246 9.13 -2.10 4.45
CA GLY A 246 8.14 -2.77 3.64
C GLY A 246 6.91 -3.11 4.46
N GLU A 247 5.98 -3.81 3.83
CA GLU A 247 4.79 -4.33 4.48
C GLU A 247 5.19 -5.31 5.59
N LEU A 248 4.54 -5.18 6.75
CA LEU A 248 4.79 -6.04 7.90
C LEU A 248 3.69 -7.11 8.05
N ILE A 249 4.07 -8.37 7.88
CA ILE A 249 3.23 -9.55 8.18
C ILE A 249 3.76 -10.18 9.46
N SER A 250 2.89 -10.46 10.43
CA SER A 250 3.31 -11.01 11.71
C SER A 250 2.31 -12.01 12.27
N GLY A 251 2.81 -12.87 13.14
CA GLY A 251 2.02 -13.88 13.83
C GLY A 251 2.81 -14.43 15.00
N LYS A 252 2.28 -15.51 15.58
CA LYS A 252 2.84 -16.18 16.74
C LYS A 252 2.85 -17.69 16.52
N VAL A 253 3.91 -18.35 16.97
CA VAL A 253 3.98 -19.80 17.08
C VAL A 253 3.65 -20.21 18.51
N ILE A 254 2.75 -21.19 18.64
CA ILE A 254 2.40 -21.79 19.93
C ILE A 254 2.42 -23.31 19.83
N HIS A 255 2.62 -23.97 20.97
CA HIS A 255 2.37 -25.40 21.11
C HIS A 255 0.87 -25.71 20.90
N LYS A 256 0.56 -26.82 20.23
CA LYS A 256 -0.82 -27.25 19.96
C LYS A 256 -1.60 -27.52 21.24
N ASP A 257 -1.06 -28.32 22.15
CA ASP A 257 -1.73 -28.67 23.40
C ASP A 257 -1.63 -27.58 24.47
N SER A 258 -0.41 -27.28 24.92
CA SER A 258 -0.22 -26.37 26.06
C SER A 258 -0.55 -24.89 25.77
N LYS A 259 -0.71 -24.53 24.48
CA LYS A 259 -0.89 -23.14 23.99
C LYS A 259 0.24 -22.17 24.39
N LYS A 260 1.36 -22.68 24.90
CA LYS A 260 2.52 -21.87 25.27
C LYS A 260 3.20 -21.31 24.03
N ALA A 261 3.70 -20.09 24.16
CA ALA A 261 4.51 -19.44 23.13
C ALA A 261 5.81 -20.21 22.90
N ILE A 262 6.20 -20.38 21.63
CA ILE A 262 7.44 -21.07 21.29
C ILE A 262 8.47 -20.07 20.76
N PRO A 263 9.50 -19.75 21.56
CA PRO A 263 10.56 -18.83 21.16
C PRO A 263 11.61 -19.52 20.28
N SER A 264 12.39 -18.71 19.56
CA SER A 264 13.57 -19.16 18.82
C SER A 264 13.34 -20.20 17.72
N VAL A 265 12.13 -20.28 17.17
CA VAL A 265 11.77 -21.16 16.05
C VAL A 265 11.85 -20.38 14.74
N ASN A 266 12.43 -20.99 13.70
CA ASN A 266 12.42 -20.40 12.36
C ASN A 266 11.05 -20.59 11.72
N VAL A 267 10.58 -19.53 11.07
CA VAL A 267 9.33 -19.51 10.31
C VAL A 267 9.65 -18.89 8.96
N SER A 268 9.16 -19.49 7.89
CA SER A 268 9.30 -18.97 6.54
C SER A 268 7.96 -18.54 5.96
N ILE A 269 8.00 -17.65 4.98
CA ILE A 269 6.85 -17.24 4.17
C ILE A 269 7.22 -17.31 2.70
N ALA A 270 6.31 -17.84 1.90
CA ALA A 270 6.37 -17.88 0.46
C ALA A 270 5.14 -17.19 -0.14
N ILE A 271 5.37 -16.22 -1.01
CA ILE A 271 4.35 -15.57 -1.85
C ILE A 271 4.62 -16.03 -3.29
N PRO A 272 3.81 -16.93 -3.86
CA PRO A 272 4.10 -17.56 -5.14
C PRO A 272 3.97 -16.60 -6.34
N GLY A 273 4.50 -17.04 -7.48
CA GLY A 273 4.46 -16.36 -8.77
C GLY A 273 5.84 -16.32 -9.44
N LYS A 274 5.89 -15.89 -10.70
CA LYS A 274 7.14 -15.79 -11.49
C LYS A 274 8.26 -15.01 -10.78
N GLU A 275 7.89 -14.05 -9.94
CA GLU A 275 8.78 -13.31 -9.05
C GLU A 275 8.34 -13.53 -7.60
N TYR A 276 8.44 -14.77 -7.14
CA TYR A 276 8.02 -15.13 -5.79
C TYR A 276 8.78 -14.36 -4.72
N VAL A 277 8.16 -14.20 -3.55
CA VAL A 277 8.81 -13.65 -2.36
C VAL A 277 8.98 -14.75 -1.34
N PHE A 278 10.22 -15.08 -1.01
CA PHE A 278 10.56 -15.95 0.11
C PHE A 278 11.20 -15.12 1.22
N LYS A 279 10.82 -15.32 2.49
CA LYS A 279 11.47 -14.69 3.65
C LYS A 279 11.53 -15.68 4.81
N VAL A 280 12.54 -15.54 5.67
CA VAL A 280 12.71 -16.33 6.90
C VAL A 280 12.84 -15.37 8.08
N SER A 281 12.20 -15.73 9.18
CA SER A 281 12.22 -15.00 10.45
C SER A 281 12.33 -15.99 11.61
N LYS A 282 12.75 -15.50 12.77
CA LYS A 282 12.85 -16.29 14.00
C LYS A 282 11.92 -15.72 15.05
N THR A 283 11.21 -16.57 15.77
CA THR A 283 10.29 -16.13 16.83
C THR A 283 11.04 -15.54 18.01
N ASP A 284 10.51 -14.46 18.58
CA ASP A 284 11.02 -13.84 19.80
C ASP A 284 10.65 -14.63 21.07
N ASP A 285 11.04 -14.14 22.25
CA ASP A 285 10.74 -14.76 23.55
C ASP A 285 9.22 -14.93 23.83
N LYS A 286 8.37 -14.21 23.09
CA LYS A 286 6.91 -14.28 23.16
C LYS A 286 6.31 -15.14 22.05
N GLY A 287 7.16 -15.81 21.27
CA GLY A 287 6.80 -16.66 20.13
C GLY A 287 6.38 -15.87 18.88
N ILE A 288 6.61 -14.55 18.83
CA ILE A 288 6.14 -13.68 17.75
C ILE A 288 7.19 -13.64 16.64
N PHE A 289 6.75 -13.76 15.38
CA PHE A 289 7.59 -13.57 14.20
C PHE A 289 7.12 -12.36 13.37
N TYR A 290 8.06 -11.80 12.60
CA TYR A 290 7.80 -10.68 11.70
C TYR A 290 8.46 -10.94 10.34
N PHE A 291 7.69 -10.79 9.27
CA PHE A 291 8.17 -10.74 7.89
C PHE A 291 8.06 -9.32 7.36
N ILE A 292 9.14 -8.86 6.73
CA ILE A 292 9.19 -7.59 6.02
C ILE A 292 9.13 -7.91 4.54
N ILE A 293 8.01 -7.55 3.91
CA ILE A 293 7.80 -7.68 2.47
C ILE A 293 8.19 -6.36 1.82
N ASP A 294 9.43 -6.31 1.36
CA ASP A 294 10.12 -5.18 0.75
C ASP A 294 10.04 -5.19 -0.80
N LYS A 295 9.38 -6.21 -1.36
CA LYS A 295 9.25 -6.46 -2.80
C LYS A 295 7.78 -6.43 -3.21
N THR A 296 7.51 -5.97 -4.42
CA THR A 296 6.17 -6.07 -5.01
C THR A 296 5.84 -7.53 -5.34
N TYR A 297 4.60 -7.91 -5.13
CA TYR A 297 4.12 -9.28 -5.37
C TYR A 297 2.74 -9.26 -6.02
N ASN A 298 2.46 -10.27 -6.84
CA ASN A 298 1.22 -10.36 -7.60
C ASN A 298 0.22 -11.38 -7.04
N SER A 299 0.68 -12.40 -6.30
CA SER A 299 -0.22 -13.36 -5.65
C SER A 299 -1.08 -12.68 -4.57
N SER A 300 -2.33 -13.12 -4.43
CA SER A 300 -3.18 -12.75 -3.29
C SER A 300 -3.00 -13.69 -2.10
N LYS A 301 -2.25 -14.77 -2.27
CA LYS A 301 -2.05 -15.79 -1.24
C LYS A 301 -0.59 -15.88 -0.84
N ALA A 302 -0.36 -16.24 0.42
CA ALA A 302 0.94 -16.66 0.91
C ALA A 302 0.82 -17.93 1.74
N THR A 303 1.91 -18.69 1.79
CA THR A 303 2.06 -19.85 2.67
C THR A 303 3.12 -19.52 3.70
N ILE A 304 2.79 -19.69 4.97
CA ILE A 304 3.73 -19.55 6.08
C ILE A 304 3.99 -20.95 6.65
N GLU A 305 5.23 -21.26 6.96
CA GLU A 305 5.64 -22.60 7.39
C GLU A 305 6.61 -22.54 8.57
N ILE A 306 6.45 -23.46 9.52
CA ILE A 306 7.38 -23.64 10.64
C ILE A 306 8.55 -24.52 10.19
N ASP A 307 9.76 -23.96 10.24
CA ASP A 307 11.02 -24.63 9.93
C ASP A 307 11.72 -25.07 11.24
N ASP A 308 11.15 -26.11 11.85
CA ASP A 308 11.62 -26.75 13.09
C ASP A 308 11.48 -28.28 13.01
N GLU A 309 12.26 -28.99 13.81
CA GLU A 309 12.17 -30.46 13.92
C GLU A 309 10.88 -30.88 14.63
N ASN A 310 10.42 -30.13 15.63
CA ASN A 310 9.20 -30.38 16.40
C ASN A 310 7.98 -29.66 15.81
N ARG A 311 8.03 -29.28 14.52
CA ARG A 311 6.98 -28.48 13.86
C ARG A 311 5.59 -29.11 13.97
N GLU A 312 5.50 -30.44 14.04
CA GLU A 312 4.23 -31.17 14.17
C GLU A 312 3.51 -30.87 15.49
N ASP A 313 4.21 -30.41 16.52
CA ASP A 313 3.62 -30.07 17.83
C ASP A 313 3.18 -28.60 17.89
N TYR A 314 3.45 -27.82 16.83
CA TYR A 314 3.28 -26.38 16.82
C TYR A 314 2.20 -25.93 15.83
N GLN A 315 1.68 -24.73 16.04
CA GLN A 315 0.72 -24.08 15.14
C GLN A 315 0.98 -22.58 15.02
N ILE A 316 0.61 -22.01 13.87
CA ILE A 316 0.73 -20.58 13.56
C ILE A 316 -0.59 -19.87 13.83
N ILE A 317 -0.54 -18.78 14.60
CA ILE A 317 -1.63 -17.82 14.79
C ILE A 317 -1.23 -16.49 14.18
N MET A 318 -1.96 -16.05 13.15
CA MET A 318 -1.71 -14.74 12.55
C MET A 318 -2.19 -13.60 13.44
N ASN A 319 -1.39 -12.53 13.53
CA ASN A 319 -1.83 -11.33 14.21
C ASN A 319 -2.94 -10.68 13.37
N LYS A 320 -4.05 -10.32 14.02
CA LYS A 320 -5.08 -9.52 13.39
C LYS A 320 -4.57 -8.08 13.32
N ASP A 321 -4.75 -7.43 12.17
CA ASP A 321 -4.54 -5.99 12.09
C ASP A 321 -5.48 -5.29 13.08
N ASP A 322 -4.93 -4.42 13.94
CA ASP A 322 -5.73 -3.59 14.85
C ASP A 322 -6.83 -2.86 14.05
N VAL A 323 -8.09 -3.19 14.37
CA VAL A 323 -9.25 -2.52 13.80
C VAL A 323 -9.24 -1.09 14.29
N VAL A 324 -9.26 -0.16 13.35
CA VAL A 324 -9.35 1.27 13.64
C VAL A 324 -10.78 1.56 14.09
N ASN A 325 -10.94 2.28 15.21
CA ASN A 325 -12.25 2.69 15.68
C ASN A 325 -12.65 4.02 15.04
N PHE A 326 -13.65 3.98 14.16
CA PHE A 326 -14.12 5.17 13.45
C PHE A 326 -15.29 5.88 14.13
N LYS A 327 -15.74 5.43 15.31
CA LYS A 327 -16.93 5.99 15.98
C LYS A 327 -16.79 7.47 16.37
N THR A 328 -15.57 8.00 16.42
CA THR A 328 -15.29 9.42 16.73
C THR A 328 -15.43 10.35 15.51
N LEU A 329 -15.60 9.80 14.29
CA LEU A 329 -15.70 10.59 13.07
C LEU A 329 -16.98 11.45 13.07
N LYS A 330 -16.82 12.73 12.74
CA LYS A 330 -17.93 13.71 12.61
C LYS A 330 -18.25 14.01 11.16
N PHE A 331 -19.41 13.63 10.68
CA PHE A 331 -19.85 13.85 9.30
C PHE A 331 -20.57 15.19 9.17
N LYS A 332 -20.42 15.83 8.01
CA LYS A 332 -21.18 17.03 7.65
C LYS A 332 -22.30 16.63 6.72
N ASP A 333 -23.47 17.24 6.92
CA ASP A 333 -24.60 16.97 6.07
C ASP A 333 -24.45 17.68 4.72
N PHE A 334 -24.85 16.97 3.67
CA PHE A 334 -24.98 17.45 2.32
C PHE A 334 -26.47 17.49 1.97
N SER A 335 -26.86 18.51 1.21
CA SER A 335 -28.22 18.65 0.71
C SER A 335 -28.24 19.10 -0.75
N LEU A 336 -29.26 18.65 -1.47
CA LEU A 336 -29.56 19.02 -2.84
C LEU A 336 -30.73 20.00 -2.86
N SER A 337 -30.66 21.01 -3.73
CA SER A 337 -31.80 21.83 -4.12
C SER A 337 -32.39 21.31 -5.43
N GLU A 338 -33.67 21.59 -5.68
CA GLU A 338 -34.36 21.22 -6.93
C GLU A 338 -33.68 21.83 -8.17
N GLU A 339 -33.09 23.03 -8.04
CA GLU A 339 -32.37 23.71 -9.12
C GLU A 339 -31.18 22.90 -9.66
N VAL A 340 -30.61 22.03 -8.84
CA VAL A 340 -29.43 21.23 -9.19
C VAL A 340 -29.79 19.95 -9.95
N LYS A 341 -31.07 19.55 -9.94
CA LYS A 341 -31.55 18.28 -10.52
C LYS A 341 -31.13 18.12 -11.99
N LYS A 342 -31.38 19.12 -12.83
CA LYS A 342 -31.04 19.07 -14.27
C LYS A 342 -29.54 18.88 -14.50
N ASN A 343 -28.71 19.52 -13.69
CA ASN A 343 -27.25 19.41 -13.79
C ASN A 343 -26.76 18.01 -13.38
N ILE A 344 -27.39 17.41 -12.36
CA ILE A 344 -27.08 16.04 -11.93
C ILE A 344 -27.52 15.01 -12.96
N GLU A 345 -28.71 15.16 -13.53
CA GLU A 345 -29.22 14.28 -14.60
C GLU A 345 -28.28 14.31 -15.81
N GLN A 346 -27.91 15.51 -16.29
CA GLN A 346 -26.96 15.66 -17.38
C GLN A 346 -25.59 15.02 -17.06
N ARG A 347 -25.05 15.27 -15.87
CA ARG A 347 -23.78 14.66 -15.43
C ARG A 347 -23.89 13.12 -15.34
N SER A 348 -25.02 12.59 -14.92
CA SER A 348 -25.28 11.14 -14.90
C SER A 348 -25.28 10.54 -16.30
N ILE A 349 -25.89 11.22 -17.28
CA ILE A 349 -25.85 10.80 -18.70
C ILE A 349 -24.41 10.80 -19.21
N TYR A 350 -23.67 11.87 -18.95
CA TYR A 350 -22.25 11.97 -19.35
C TYR A 350 -21.40 10.87 -18.73
N ASN A 351 -21.60 10.54 -17.45
CA ASN A 351 -20.88 9.46 -16.79
C ASN A 351 -21.20 8.09 -17.39
N GLN A 352 -22.46 7.83 -17.76
CA GLN A 352 -22.82 6.58 -18.45
C GLN A 352 -22.12 6.47 -19.81
N ILE A 353 -22.06 7.56 -20.58
CA ILE A 353 -21.33 7.60 -21.86
C ILE A 353 -19.84 7.34 -21.63
N GLU A 354 -19.20 8.04 -20.68
CA GLU A 354 -17.77 7.83 -20.37
C GLU A 354 -17.47 6.38 -19.97
N ASN A 355 -18.33 5.78 -19.14
CA ASN A 355 -18.19 4.40 -18.71
C ASN A 355 -18.36 3.39 -19.86
N ALA A 356 -19.29 3.64 -20.80
CA ALA A 356 -19.49 2.79 -21.97
C ALA A 356 -18.27 2.74 -22.90
N TYR A 357 -17.47 3.81 -22.93
CA TYR A 357 -16.25 3.89 -23.76
C TYR A 357 -14.94 3.69 -22.97
N ASN A 358 -15.00 3.34 -21.68
CA ASN A 358 -13.82 3.23 -20.81
C ASN A 358 -12.79 2.19 -21.30
N VAL A 359 -13.22 1.15 -22.03
CA VAL A 359 -12.31 0.16 -22.64
C VAL A 359 -11.28 0.81 -23.58
N LYS A 360 -11.62 1.95 -24.19
CA LYS A 360 -10.71 2.72 -25.06
C LYS A 360 -9.88 3.76 -24.32
N LYS A 361 -10.20 4.04 -23.06
CA LYS A 361 -9.58 5.06 -22.20
C LYS A 361 -8.84 4.43 -21.01
N GLN A 362 -8.31 3.21 -21.17
CA GLN A 362 -7.73 2.43 -20.07
C GLN A 362 -6.43 3.03 -19.52
N ASP A 363 -6.32 3.02 -18.20
CA ASP A 363 -5.08 3.32 -17.50
C ASP A 363 -4.01 2.26 -17.78
N SER A 364 -2.75 2.68 -17.74
CA SER A 364 -1.62 1.74 -17.83
C SER A 364 -1.08 1.44 -16.44
N ILE A 365 -0.80 0.16 -16.18
CA ILE A 365 -0.19 -0.27 -14.91
C ILE A 365 1.33 -0.18 -15.04
N LYS A 366 2.01 0.40 -14.04
CA LYS A 366 3.47 0.28 -13.96
C LYS A 366 3.81 -1.16 -13.55
N LYS A 367 4.20 -1.99 -14.52
CA LYS A 367 4.72 -3.33 -14.24
C LYS A 367 6.04 -3.20 -13.49
N TYR A 368 6.06 -3.60 -12.23
CA TYR A 368 7.30 -3.85 -11.53
C TYR A 368 7.85 -5.18 -12.05
N VAL A 369 9.08 -5.15 -12.58
CA VAL A 369 9.84 -6.36 -12.90
C VAL A 369 10.92 -6.44 -11.84
N ASN A 370 10.73 -7.31 -10.86
CA ASN A 370 11.71 -7.60 -9.84
C ASN A 370 12.78 -8.54 -10.42
N LYS A 371 13.83 -7.96 -10.99
CA LYS A 371 14.93 -8.72 -11.59
C LYS A 371 15.90 -9.31 -10.56
N GLU A 372 15.87 -8.84 -9.31
CA GLU A 372 16.81 -9.27 -8.28
C GLU A 372 16.34 -10.57 -7.62
N LYS A 373 16.92 -11.68 -8.08
CA LYS A 373 16.91 -12.95 -7.36
C LYS A 373 17.57 -12.74 -6.00
N PHE A 374 17.08 -13.44 -4.96
CA PHE A 374 17.64 -13.26 -3.61
C PHE A 374 19.08 -13.80 -3.52
N PHE A 375 19.42 -14.75 -4.38
CA PHE A 375 20.75 -15.31 -4.54
C PHE A 375 21.54 -14.58 -5.64
N GLY A 376 22.86 -14.56 -5.51
CA GLY A 376 23.77 -13.90 -6.45
C GLY A 376 23.85 -14.59 -7.82
N SER A 377 24.74 -14.08 -8.69
CA SER A 377 24.89 -14.55 -10.08
C SER A 377 25.70 -15.85 -10.25
N ASN A 378 26.46 -16.26 -9.24
CA ASN A 378 27.31 -17.45 -9.30
C ASN A 378 26.50 -18.73 -9.07
N VAL A 379 25.65 -19.07 -10.04
CA VAL A 379 24.78 -20.25 -9.99
C VAL A 379 24.96 -21.14 -11.20
N TYR A 380 24.73 -22.43 -10.99
CA TYR A 380 24.60 -23.42 -12.06
C TYR A 380 23.14 -23.56 -12.42
N THR A 381 22.81 -23.51 -13.71
CA THR A 381 21.43 -23.67 -14.18
C THR A 381 21.38 -24.85 -15.14
N TYR A 382 20.53 -25.82 -14.82
CA TYR A 382 20.22 -26.97 -15.66
C TYR A 382 18.85 -26.75 -16.28
N TYR A 383 18.80 -26.33 -17.54
CA TYR A 383 17.55 -26.33 -18.30
C TYR A 383 17.26 -27.77 -18.71
N LEU A 384 16.15 -28.33 -18.24
CA LEU A 384 15.89 -29.77 -18.41
C LEU A 384 15.53 -30.15 -19.86
N ASP A 385 15.24 -29.17 -20.72
CA ASP A 385 15.05 -29.38 -22.16
C ASP A 385 16.36 -29.54 -22.94
N ASP A 386 17.51 -29.17 -22.35
CA ASP A 386 18.83 -29.38 -22.97
C ASP A 386 19.30 -30.84 -22.86
N TYR A 387 18.55 -31.68 -22.14
CA TYR A 387 18.88 -33.06 -21.82
C TYR A 387 17.75 -34.03 -22.18
N THR A 388 18.07 -35.32 -22.26
CA THR A 388 17.02 -36.36 -22.31
C THR A 388 16.32 -36.40 -20.95
N ARG A 389 15.04 -36.05 -20.91
CA ARG A 389 14.27 -35.94 -19.66
C ARG A 389 14.04 -37.32 -19.03
N PHE A 390 14.43 -37.47 -17.77
CA PHE A 390 14.12 -38.64 -16.96
C PHE A 390 12.74 -38.51 -16.30
N PRO A 391 12.02 -39.60 -16.03
CA PRO A 391 10.70 -39.55 -15.39
C PRO A 391 10.66 -38.83 -14.04
N THR A 392 11.65 -39.06 -13.17
CA THR A 392 11.63 -38.61 -11.77
C THR A 392 12.79 -37.68 -11.42
N LEU A 393 12.60 -36.86 -10.37
CA LEU A 393 13.64 -35.98 -9.85
C LEU A 393 14.84 -36.80 -9.37
N LYS A 394 14.62 -37.93 -8.70
CA LYS A 394 15.65 -38.87 -8.30
C LYS A 394 16.59 -39.26 -9.45
N GLU A 395 16.04 -39.68 -10.59
CA GLU A 395 16.84 -40.07 -11.76
C GLU A 395 17.55 -38.86 -12.37
N THR A 396 16.86 -37.72 -12.48
CA THR A 396 17.45 -36.47 -12.96
C THR A 396 18.63 -36.02 -12.09
N LEU A 397 18.53 -36.17 -10.77
CA LEU A 397 19.61 -35.83 -9.85
C LEU A 397 20.84 -36.74 -10.02
N THR A 398 20.66 -37.99 -10.47
CA THR A 398 21.77 -38.92 -10.71
C THR A 398 22.41 -38.70 -12.07
N GLU A 399 21.59 -38.49 -13.11
CA GLU A 399 22.05 -38.55 -14.51
C GLU A 399 22.39 -37.17 -15.11
N ILE A 400 21.81 -36.08 -14.59
CA ILE A 400 21.94 -34.74 -15.18
C ILE A 400 22.72 -33.78 -14.27
N THR A 401 22.45 -33.77 -12.96
CA THR A 401 22.98 -32.72 -12.09
C THR A 401 24.34 -33.06 -11.51
N GLU A 402 25.41 -32.51 -12.07
CA GLU A 402 26.79 -32.67 -11.57
C GLU A 402 27.03 -32.11 -10.16
N HIS A 403 26.21 -31.16 -9.71
CA HIS A 403 26.41 -30.43 -8.45
C HIS A 403 25.49 -30.89 -7.31
N LEU A 404 24.55 -31.77 -7.59
CA LEU A 404 23.59 -32.27 -6.60
C LEU A 404 23.72 -33.78 -6.49
N TYR A 405 23.38 -34.29 -5.32
CA TYR A 405 23.21 -35.71 -5.10
C TYR A 405 22.14 -35.92 -4.05
N TYR A 406 21.53 -37.11 -4.01
CA TYR A 406 20.70 -37.51 -2.89
C TYR A 406 21.38 -38.63 -2.12
N SER A 407 21.05 -38.71 -0.84
CA SER A 407 21.38 -39.83 0.03
C SER A 407 20.10 -40.38 0.64
N LYS A 408 20.07 -41.68 0.92
CA LYS A 408 18.94 -42.35 1.58
C LYS A 408 19.45 -43.00 2.87
N LYS A 409 18.76 -42.76 4.00
CA LYS A 409 18.99 -43.45 5.26
C LYS A 409 17.66 -43.97 5.79
N GLY A 410 17.46 -45.29 5.81
CA GLY A 410 16.13 -45.88 5.99
C GLY A 410 15.19 -45.38 4.90
N ASP A 411 14.00 -44.91 5.26
CA ASP A 411 13.02 -44.35 4.32
C ASP A 411 13.16 -42.83 4.10
N GLN A 412 14.23 -42.21 4.62
CA GLN A 412 14.44 -40.77 4.54
C GLN A 412 15.44 -40.42 3.44
N TYR A 413 14.95 -39.70 2.42
CA TYR A 413 15.76 -39.09 1.37
C TYR A 413 16.27 -37.72 1.80
N SER A 414 17.50 -37.40 1.42
CA SER A 414 18.11 -36.09 1.59
C SER A 414 18.87 -35.68 0.34
N ILE A 415 18.36 -34.67 -0.37
CA ILE A 415 19.07 -33.96 -1.44
C ILE A 415 20.12 -33.03 -0.81
N LYS A 416 21.32 -32.99 -1.41
CA LYS A 416 22.50 -32.28 -0.92
C LYS A 416 23.25 -31.65 -2.10
N VAL A 417 24.03 -30.61 -1.81
CA VAL A 417 24.90 -29.93 -2.77
C VAL A 417 26.34 -30.44 -2.60
N LEU A 418 27.03 -30.69 -3.71
CA LEU A 418 28.43 -31.15 -3.72
C LEU A 418 29.41 -30.01 -3.44
N GLY A 419 30.49 -30.32 -2.73
CA GLY A 419 31.60 -29.39 -2.46
C GLY A 419 31.37 -28.42 -1.29
N VAL A 420 30.40 -28.68 -0.41
CA VAL A 420 30.17 -27.85 0.78
C VAL A 420 31.18 -28.18 1.88
N ASP A 421 31.71 -27.13 2.53
CA ASP A 421 32.73 -27.20 3.58
C ASP A 421 32.45 -28.26 4.67
N PHE A 422 33.51 -28.99 5.05
CA PHE A 422 33.45 -30.10 6.02
C PHE A 422 32.88 -29.66 7.39
N PHE A 423 33.10 -28.39 7.76
CA PHE A 423 32.66 -27.80 9.04
C PHE A 423 31.15 -27.58 9.16
N TYR A 424 30.41 -27.58 8.05
CA TYR A 424 28.97 -27.27 8.05
C TYR A 424 28.09 -28.46 7.65
N ARG A 425 28.62 -29.69 7.60
CA ARG A 425 27.95 -30.91 7.09
C ARG A 425 26.53 -31.18 7.62
N ASN A 426 26.18 -30.67 8.80
CA ASN A 426 24.86 -30.90 9.42
C ASN A 426 23.76 -29.98 8.87
N ASN A 427 24.09 -28.87 8.21
CA ASN A 427 23.10 -27.98 7.64
C ASN A 427 22.52 -28.55 6.34
N LYS A 428 21.22 -28.36 6.12
CA LYS A 428 20.53 -28.73 4.88
C LYS A 428 20.63 -27.59 3.85
N PRO A 429 20.61 -27.88 2.54
CA PRO A 429 20.44 -26.84 1.54
C PRO A 429 19.07 -26.17 1.69
N LEU A 430 18.97 -24.92 1.24
CA LEU A 430 17.67 -24.27 1.03
C LEU A 430 17.08 -24.81 -0.27
N LEU A 431 16.06 -25.67 -0.18
CA LEU A 431 15.39 -26.19 -1.37
C LEU A 431 14.04 -25.49 -1.57
N LEU A 432 13.87 -24.85 -2.73
CA LEU A 432 12.66 -24.11 -3.09
C LEU A 432 12.01 -24.67 -4.36
N ILE A 433 10.68 -24.71 -4.39
CA ILE A 433 9.88 -24.91 -5.61
C ILE A 433 8.89 -23.74 -5.70
N GLU A 434 9.01 -22.89 -6.73
CA GLU A 434 8.18 -21.67 -6.86
C GLU A 434 8.18 -20.77 -5.61
N GLY A 435 9.28 -20.77 -4.87
CA GLY A 435 9.44 -20.02 -3.62
C GLY A 435 8.94 -20.72 -2.36
N LEU A 436 8.22 -21.84 -2.48
CA LEU A 436 7.87 -22.69 -1.34
C LEU A 436 9.08 -23.49 -0.89
N GLN A 437 9.37 -23.48 0.42
CA GLN A 437 10.47 -24.23 0.98
C GLN A 437 10.07 -25.70 1.16
N ILE A 438 10.95 -26.61 0.74
CA ILE A 438 10.73 -28.04 0.90
C ILE A 438 11.57 -28.54 2.07
N LEU A 439 10.92 -28.73 3.21
CA LEU A 439 11.57 -29.22 4.43
C LEU A 439 11.75 -30.75 4.44
N ASN A 440 10.82 -31.47 3.83
CA ASN A 440 10.85 -32.92 3.70
C ASN A 440 11.14 -33.32 2.26
N HIS A 441 12.38 -33.75 1.97
CA HIS A 441 12.77 -34.08 0.60
C HIS A 441 12.08 -35.35 0.06
N ASN A 442 11.51 -36.19 0.92
CA ASN A 442 10.67 -37.31 0.48
C ASN A 442 9.45 -36.83 -0.30
N ASP A 443 8.94 -35.63 0.01
CA ASP A 443 7.75 -35.06 -0.63
C ASP A 443 7.98 -34.80 -2.14
N ILE A 444 9.25 -34.74 -2.58
CA ILE A 444 9.60 -34.34 -3.96
C ILE A 444 10.56 -35.31 -4.66
N ILE A 445 11.06 -36.36 -4.01
CA ILE A 445 12.10 -37.22 -4.60
C ILE A 445 11.60 -37.93 -5.88
N ASP A 446 10.32 -38.29 -5.91
CA ASP A 446 9.64 -38.90 -7.06
C ASP A 446 8.85 -37.88 -7.90
N LEU A 447 9.13 -36.58 -7.73
CA LEU A 447 8.49 -35.52 -8.51
C LEU A 447 8.71 -35.76 -10.00
N LYS A 448 7.62 -35.77 -10.78
CA LYS A 448 7.68 -35.90 -12.24
C LYS A 448 8.39 -34.69 -12.83
N THR A 449 9.55 -34.85 -13.46
CA THR A 449 10.36 -33.71 -13.93
C THR A 449 9.87 -33.12 -15.24
N ARG A 450 8.94 -33.78 -15.94
CA ARG A 450 8.27 -33.23 -17.14
C ARG A 450 7.61 -31.86 -16.86
N GLN A 451 7.25 -31.57 -15.62
CA GLN A 451 6.68 -30.27 -15.23
C GLN A 451 7.75 -29.23 -14.80
N VAL A 452 8.99 -29.68 -14.59
CA VAL A 452 10.12 -28.84 -14.17
C VAL A 452 10.79 -28.28 -15.42
N GLU A 453 10.90 -26.96 -15.50
CA GLU A 453 11.60 -26.24 -16.57
C GLU A 453 13.11 -26.33 -16.34
N LYS A 454 13.56 -25.96 -15.13
CA LYS A 454 14.99 -25.90 -14.80
C LYS A 454 15.28 -26.07 -13.31
N ILE A 455 16.51 -26.49 -13.03
CA ILE A 455 17.08 -26.60 -11.68
C ILE A 455 18.22 -25.57 -11.56
N ILE A 456 18.18 -24.72 -10.55
CA ILE A 456 19.21 -23.72 -10.26
C ILE A 456 19.91 -24.11 -8.96
N VAL A 457 21.24 -24.07 -8.96
CA VAL A 457 22.08 -24.50 -7.83
C VAL A 457 23.10 -23.42 -7.48
N LEU A 458 23.08 -23.00 -6.22
CA LEU A 458 24.17 -22.25 -5.58
C LEU A 458 24.93 -23.20 -4.66
N LYS A 459 26.24 -23.33 -4.85
CA LYS A 459 27.09 -24.24 -4.05
C LYS A 459 27.53 -23.64 -2.72
N ASP A 460 27.69 -22.33 -2.70
CA ASP A 460 28.23 -21.64 -1.54
C ASP A 460 27.27 -21.69 -0.36
N ASN A 461 27.84 -21.73 0.84
CA ASN A 461 27.08 -21.53 2.07
C ASN A 461 26.32 -20.21 1.98
N TYR A 462 25.01 -20.28 2.25
CA TYR A 462 24.12 -19.16 2.03
C TYR A 462 23.39 -18.82 3.32
N VAL A 463 23.62 -17.61 3.83
CA VAL A 463 22.90 -17.08 4.98
C VAL A 463 21.67 -16.33 4.47
N TYR A 464 20.48 -16.78 4.87
CA TYR A 464 19.24 -16.12 4.53
C TYR A 464 18.37 -15.90 5.77
N GLY A 465 18.06 -14.63 6.04
CA GLY A 465 17.38 -14.25 7.27
C GLY A 465 18.22 -14.65 8.49
N THR A 466 17.68 -15.55 9.30
CA THR A 466 18.29 -16.05 10.55
C THR A 466 18.94 -17.41 10.41
N LYS A 467 18.99 -18.00 9.20
CA LYS A 467 19.41 -19.39 8.97
C LYS A 467 20.56 -19.48 7.97
N LEU A 468 21.49 -20.39 8.25
CA LEU A 468 22.59 -20.78 7.37
C LEU A 468 22.19 -22.05 6.62
N TYR A 469 22.40 -22.05 5.30
CA TYR A 469 22.10 -23.16 4.41
C TYR A 469 23.36 -23.62 3.68
N ASN A 470 23.43 -24.93 3.43
CA ASN A 470 24.50 -25.55 2.66
C ASN A 470 24.18 -25.54 1.17
N GLY A 471 24.28 -24.35 0.57
CA GLY A 471 23.83 -24.12 -0.80
C GLY A 471 22.33 -23.87 -0.91
N VAL A 472 21.92 -23.52 -2.13
CA VAL A 472 20.53 -23.24 -2.49
C VAL A 472 20.18 -24.05 -3.72
N ILE A 473 19.02 -24.70 -3.70
CA ILE A 473 18.47 -25.49 -4.79
C ILE A 473 17.10 -24.93 -5.12
N ILE A 474 16.86 -24.59 -6.38
CA ILE A 474 15.60 -24.01 -6.82
C ILE A 474 15.11 -24.80 -8.02
N LEU A 475 13.88 -25.29 -7.93
CA LEU A 475 13.17 -25.88 -9.07
C LEU A 475 12.14 -24.87 -9.55
N GLU A 476 12.26 -24.47 -10.82
CA GLU A 476 11.26 -23.67 -11.53
C GLU A 476 10.48 -24.60 -12.48
N THR A 477 9.16 -24.49 -12.46
CA THR A 477 8.21 -25.27 -13.23
C THR A 477 7.65 -24.45 -14.39
N PHE A 478 7.24 -25.11 -15.48
CA PHE A 478 6.71 -24.40 -16.65
C PHE A 478 5.46 -23.56 -16.35
N LYS A 479 4.61 -24.04 -15.42
CA LYS A 479 3.37 -23.36 -15.06
C LYS A 479 3.56 -22.30 -13.98
N GLY A 480 4.60 -22.42 -13.15
CA GLY A 480 4.84 -21.48 -12.04
C GLY A 480 3.80 -21.55 -10.91
N ASP A 481 3.06 -22.66 -10.78
CA ASP A 481 1.89 -22.80 -9.90
C ASP A 481 1.95 -24.05 -9.00
N TYR A 482 3.15 -24.48 -8.60
CA TYR A 482 3.30 -25.62 -7.70
C TYR A 482 2.55 -25.39 -6.39
N THR A 483 1.44 -26.12 -6.22
CA THR A 483 0.49 -25.99 -5.09
C THR A 483 0.25 -27.31 -4.37
N ASN A 484 0.96 -28.38 -4.76
CA ASN A 484 0.79 -29.73 -4.25
C ASN A 484 1.48 -29.95 -2.89
N LEU A 485 1.12 -29.16 -1.90
CA LEU A 485 1.38 -29.49 -0.51
C LEU A 485 0.03 -29.62 0.18
N VAL A 486 -0.32 -30.84 0.57
CA VAL A 486 -1.44 -31.09 1.49
C VAL A 486 -1.29 -30.12 2.65
N SER A 487 -2.35 -29.40 3.02
CA SER A 487 -2.30 -28.43 4.11
C SER A 487 -1.93 -29.17 5.41
N LYS A 488 -0.71 -28.95 5.89
CA LYS A 488 -0.23 -29.50 7.16
C LYS A 488 -0.43 -28.47 8.27
N ASP A 489 -0.60 -28.91 9.51
CA ASP A 489 -0.90 -28.02 10.64
C ASP A 489 0.20 -27.01 10.95
N TYR A 490 1.44 -27.35 10.61
CA TYR A 490 2.62 -26.49 10.74
C TYR A 490 2.76 -25.50 9.57
N GLN A 491 1.82 -25.53 8.62
CA GLN A 491 1.68 -24.58 7.53
C GLN A 491 0.40 -23.75 7.71
N LYS A 492 0.43 -22.51 7.25
CA LYS A 492 -0.72 -21.62 7.23
C LYS A 492 -0.80 -20.88 5.91
N ASN A 493 -1.86 -21.15 5.16
CA ASN A 493 -2.22 -20.35 3.99
C ASN A 493 -3.00 -19.11 4.44
N ILE A 494 -2.61 -17.94 3.93
CA ILE A 494 -3.22 -16.65 4.25
C ILE A 494 -3.60 -15.90 2.97
N GLU A 495 -4.69 -15.14 3.04
CA GLU A 495 -5.00 -14.11 2.05
C GLU A 495 -4.25 -12.82 2.42
N LEU A 496 -3.55 -12.27 1.43
CA LEU A 496 -2.79 -11.04 1.53
C LEU A 496 -3.66 -9.86 1.18
N PHE A 497 -3.65 -8.84 2.05
CA PHE A 497 -4.22 -7.55 1.72
C PHE A 497 -3.26 -6.77 0.80
N LYS A 498 -3.30 -7.05 -0.50
CA LYS A 498 -2.34 -6.54 -1.48
C LYS A 498 -2.27 -5.00 -1.53
N PRO A 499 -1.08 -4.41 -1.66
CA PRO A 499 -0.94 -3.02 -2.05
C PRO A 499 -1.56 -2.75 -3.43
N LEU A 500 -2.15 -1.56 -3.60
CA LEU A 500 -2.56 -1.08 -4.91
C LEU A 500 -1.34 -0.95 -5.81
N VAL A 501 -1.50 -1.37 -7.07
CA VAL A 501 -0.46 -1.21 -8.08
C VAL A 501 -0.52 0.23 -8.63
N PRO A 502 0.58 0.99 -8.56
CA PRO A 502 0.71 2.30 -9.17
C PRO A 502 0.31 2.31 -10.65
N LYS A 503 -0.60 3.20 -11.02
CA LYS A 503 -1.03 3.42 -12.39
C LYS A 503 -0.36 4.66 -12.99
N LYS A 504 -0.32 4.71 -14.32
CA LYS A 504 -0.19 5.94 -15.09
C LYS A 504 -1.55 6.17 -15.75
N TYR A 505 -2.25 7.20 -15.27
CA TYR A 505 -3.60 7.51 -15.69
C TYR A 505 -3.67 7.91 -17.15
N PHE A 506 -4.74 7.50 -17.80
CA PHE A 506 -5.02 7.88 -19.17
C PHE A 506 -5.11 9.40 -19.32
N THR A 507 -4.55 9.92 -20.42
CA THR A 507 -4.67 11.32 -20.80
C THR A 507 -5.14 11.38 -22.24
N GLN A 508 -6.30 12.00 -22.46
CA GLN A 508 -6.90 12.13 -23.79
C GLN A 508 -5.97 12.91 -24.72
N LYS A 509 -5.80 12.41 -25.95
CA LYS A 509 -5.06 13.07 -27.03
C LYS A 509 -5.88 12.99 -28.32
N TYR A 510 -5.89 14.07 -29.09
CA TYR A 510 -6.60 14.14 -30.37
C TYR A 510 -5.67 14.18 -31.59
N ASP A 511 -4.39 14.50 -31.40
CA ASP A 511 -3.43 14.63 -32.50
C ASP A 511 -3.07 13.29 -33.18
N THR A 512 -3.21 12.17 -32.47
CA THR A 512 -2.66 10.87 -32.91
C THR A 512 -3.66 9.93 -33.57
N ASN A 513 -4.98 10.14 -33.44
CA ASN A 513 -6.01 9.24 -33.98
C ASN A 513 -7.25 10.03 -34.44
N LYS A 514 -7.25 10.49 -35.70
CA LYS A 514 -8.37 11.24 -36.30
C LYS A 514 -9.63 10.40 -36.62
N GLN A 515 -9.57 9.07 -36.52
CA GLN A 515 -10.60 8.19 -37.10
C GLN A 515 -11.65 7.63 -36.11
N GLU A 516 -11.40 7.64 -34.80
CA GLU A 516 -12.39 7.12 -33.84
C GLU A 516 -13.31 8.22 -33.30
N ARG A 517 -14.60 8.16 -33.66
CA ARG A 517 -15.65 9.06 -33.15
C ARG A 517 -16.07 8.65 -31.73
N ILE A 518 -15.17 8.83 -30.75
CA ILE A 518 -15.47 8.61 -29.34
C ILE A 518 -16.05 9.90 -28.74
N PRO A 519 -17.23 9.86 -28.09
CA PRO A 519 -17.72 10.98 -27.28
C PRO A 519 -16.77 11.30 -26.12
N ASP A 520 -16.59 12.58 -25.81
CA ASP A 520 -15.74 12.98 -24.68
C ASP A 520 -16.49 13.98 -23.80
N PHE A 521 -17.11 13.50 -22.73
CA PHE A 521 -17.82 14.32 -21.75
C PHE A 521 -17.13 14.34 -20.38
N ARG A 522 -15.87 13.93 -20.33
CA ARG A 522 -15.10 13.83 -19.09
C ARG A 522 -15.08 15.15 -18.31
N ALA A 523 -15.38 15.06 -17.02
CA ALA A 523 -15.28 16.19 -16.09
C ALA A 523 -13.85 16.37 -15.54
N GLN A 524 -13.06 15.29 -15.48
CA GLN A 524 -11.64 15.33 -15.13
C GLN A 524 -10.81 15.39 -16.43
N LEU A 525 -10.28 16.57 -16.75
CA LEU A 525 -9.47 16.73 -17.96
C LEU A 525 -8.02 16.25 -17.75
N PHE A 526 -7.48 16.45 -16.57
CA PHE A 526 -6.07 16.14 -16.34
C PHE A 526 -5.82 15.78 -14.89
N TRP A 527 -5.04 14.73 -14.65
CA TRP A 527 -4.64 14.31 -13.31
C TRP A 527 -3.18 13.87 -13.37
N GLN A 528 -2.29 14.79 -13.03
CA GLN A 528 -0.85 14.56 -13.03
C GLN A 528 -0.35 14.43 -11.61
N LEU A 529 0.13 13.23 -11.28
CA LEU A 529 0.60 12.93 -9.94
C LEU A 529 2.02 13.37 -9.66
N ASP A 530 2.94 13.27 -10.61
CA ASP A 530 4.34 13.60 -10.38
C ASP A 530 4.69 14.87 -11.14
N CYS A 531 4.48 16.01 -10.47
CA CYS A 531 4.97 17.31 -10.92
C CYS A 531 6.15 17.67 -10.01
N LYS A 532 7.37 17.34 -10.46
CA LYS A 532 8.60 17.77 -9.80
C LYS A 532 9.04 19.08 -10.43
N LEU A 533 9.00 20.17 -9.68
CA LEU A 533 9.50 21.45 -10.14
C LEU A 533 11.03 21.48 -9.95
N SER A 534 11.74 20.78 -10.83
CA SER A 534 13.21 20.75 -10.86
C SER A 534 13.81 21.65 -11.96
N LYS A 535 12.96 22.32 -12.72
CA LYS A 535 13.30 23.27 -13.78
C LYS A 535 12.44 24.52 -13.63
N GLU A 536 12.94 25.67 -14.09
CA GLU A 536 12.27 26.97 -13.97
C GLU A 536 10.89 26.99 -14.67
N SER A 537 10.70 26.15 -15.67
CA SER A 537 9.41 25.96 -16.32
C SER A 537 9.15 24.47 -16.57
N ASN A 538 7.93 24.03 -16.24
CA ASN A 538 7.42 22.70 -16.56
C ASN A 538 6.12 22.85 -17.35
N THR A 539 6.08 22.27 -18.54
CA THR A 539 4.93 22.35 -19.45
C THR A 539 4.14 21.05 -19.44
N PHE A 540 2.83 21.16 -19.33
CA PHE A 540 1.89 20.05 -19.37
C PHE A 540 0.81 20.32 -20.42
N ASP A 541 0.61 19.35 -21.31
CA ASP A 541 -0.41 19.42 -22.35
C ASP A 541 -1.57 18.49 -22.04
N PHE A 542 -2.79 18.99 -22.19
CA PHE A 542 -4.03 18.21 -22.13
C PHE A 542 -5.07 18.82 -23.08
N TYR A 543 -6.23 18.18 -23.23
CA TYR A 543 -7.29 18.67 -24.10
C TYR A 543 -8.58 18.92 -23.32
N THR A 544 -9.35 19.91 -23.76
CA THR A 544 -10.74 20.10 -23.31
C THR A 544 -11.62 18.95 -23.79
N SER A 545 -12.83 18.86 -23.26
CA SER A 545 -13.84 17.87 -23.64
C SER A 545 -15.05 18.58 -24.26
N ASP A 546 -16.05 17.81 -24.71
CA ASP A 546 -17.34 18.32 -25.18
C ASP A 546 -18.26 18.76 -24.02
N ASN A 547 -17.77 18.70 -22.77
CA ASN A 547 -18.49 19.10 -21.58
C ASN A 547 -18.21 20.58 -21.24
N LEU A 548 -19.08 21.47 -21.74
CA LEU A 548 -18.95 22.92 -21.59
C LEU A 548 -18.96 23.40 -20.13
N GLY A 549 -18.32 24.54 -19.87
CA GLY A 549 -18.34 25.24 -18.59
C GLY A 549 -16.97 25.61 -18.05
N VAL A 550 -16.92 25.96 -16.77
CA VAL A 550 -15.69 26.41 -16.10
C VAL A 550 -14.92 25.22 -15.52
N TYR A 551 -13.61 25.21 -15.76
CA TYR A 551 -12.67 24.23 -15.25
C TYR A 551 -11.68 24.89 -14.30
N GLU A 552 -11.41 24.24 -13.16
CA GLU A 552 -10.39 24.64 -12.20
C GLU A 552 -9.12 23.78 -12.42
N ILE A 553 -7.99 24.46 -12.54
CA ILE A 553 -6.65 23.88 -12.43
C ILE A 553 -6.21 24.06 -10.98
N ASN A 554 -5.98 22.95 -10.27
CA ASN A 554 -5.53 22.94 -8.88
C ASN A 554 -4.16 22.25 -8.77
N LEU A 555 -3.14 22.99 -8.35
CA LEU A 555 -1.82 22.48 -8.00
C LEU A 555 -1.70 22.39 -6.48
N GLU A 556 -1.37 21.21 -5.98
CA GLU A 556 -1.21 20.93 -4.54
C GLU A 556 0.09 20.17 -4.29
N GLY A 557 0.81 20.50 -3.23
CA GLY A 557 1.97 19.74 -2.80
C GLY A 557 2.80 20.43 -1.73
N PHE A 558 4.04 19.98 -1.62
CA PHE A 558 5.00 20.46 -0.64
C PHE A 558 6.35 20.67 -1.30
N THR A 559 7.03 21.74 -0.91
CA THR A 559 8.44 21.97 -1.22
C THR A 559 9.34 20.95 -0.51
N ASN A 560 10.61 20.85 -0.92
CA ASN A 560 11.61 19.99 -0.29
C ASN A 560 11.90 20.40 1.16
N ASP A 561 11.74 21.68 1.52
CA ASP A 561 11.85 22.18 2.89
C ASP A 561 10.56 22.03 3.71
N GLY A 562 9.48 21.49 3.12
CA GLY A 562 8.24 21.15 3.82
C GLY A 562 7.17 22.25 3.84
N LYS A 563 7.32 23.31 3.04
CA LYS A 563 6.31 24.35 2.89
C LYS A 563 5.15 23.85 2.02
N PRO A 564 3.90 23.95 2.48
CA PRO A 564 2.74 23.59 1.67
C PRO A 564 2.49 24.63 0.58
N ILE A 565 2.16 24.18 -0.63
CA ILE A 565 1.76 25.03 -1.75
C ILE A 565 0.44 24.56 -2.35
N SER A 566 -0.48 25.51 -2.51
CA SER A 566 -1.77 25.33 -3.13
C SER A 566 -2.06 26.51 -4.04
N ILE A 567 -2.21 26.26 -5.35
CA ILE A 567 -2.45 27.30 -6.35
C ILE A 567 -3.58 26.86 -7.25
N LYS A 568 -4.48 27.80 -7.53
CA LYS A 568 -5.65 27.59 -8.36
C LYS A 568 -5.73 28.62 -9.46
N THR A 569 -6.19 28.19 -10.63
CA THR A 569 -6.60 29.07 -11.72
C THR A 569 -7.75 28.43 -12.47
N THR A 570 -8.48 29.21 -13.26
CA THR A 570 -9.67 28.73 -13.98
C THR A 570 -9.64 29.12 -15.45
N PHE A 571 -10.29 28.32 -16.28
CA PHE A 571 -10.58 28.64 -17.67
C PHE A 571 -11.98 28.15 -18.04
N GLU A 572 -12.48 28.59 -19.19
CA GLU A 572 -13.82 28.26 -19.66
C GLU A 572 -13.78 27.51 -20.99
N VAL A 573 -14.69 26.55 -21.17
CA VAL A 573 -14.92 25.84 -22.43
C VAL A 573 -16.30 26.24 -22.98
N LYS A 574 -16.34 26.79 -24.19
CA LYS A 574 -17.55 27.27 -24.87
C LYS A 574 -17.71 26.71 -26.27
#